data_AF-A0A832HQM2-F1
#
_entry.id   AF-A0A832HQM2-F1
#
_cell.length_a   1.000
_cell.length_b   1.000
_cell.length_c   1.000
_cell.angle_alpha   90.00
_cell.angle_beta   90.00
_cell.angle_gamma   90.00
#
_symmetry.space_group_name_H-M   'P 1'
#
loop_
_entity.id
_entity.type
_entity.pdbx_description
1 polymer ?
#
loop_
_entity_poly.entity_id
_entity_poly.type
_entity_poly.pdbx_seq_one_letter_code
_entity_poly.pdbx_strand_id
1 'polypeptide(L)'
;MRIRTFLALLATLSITTTLYSQATAPRPVTTVRGLVVITTSNGLQTGKVSEIIAVPVRGQVRGLPQVTLIGNAGPTMKTALQEAVRVARQRDERAASTAIEISFDEKYSPKDGGSAGTAFTLAILSTLGHFEIASDCAVTGDITVDEKVRPVGGIRHKVHGAALDRMQRVGVPTNAETPLLDGVLLDGTGLLWETQVFSIRTLDDAIALVRKDSDAKLLEACKLFDEVRQAMAKRPVGDLATDAAAAKKLARVLELAPNHLSAALLMKLSTGKPSEKLSLGTSLEEMAGALGKLRPLLKWGDYAMGENGQFDQPDLDAVQKALKRVRPLLDPKLDQAGQAAEEYVAVCEALLVARKTGARGMRSAMEACRDKRNALKSELQKITADKETFEKLIRE
;
A
#
# COMPACT_ATOMS: atom_id res chain seq x y z
N MET A 1 11.40 -46.75 30.84
CA MET A 1 10.84 -45.37 30.78
C MET A 1 11.44 -44.47 29.68
N ARG A 2 12.47 -44.87 28.92
CA ARG A 2 13.14 -43.99 27.92
C ARG A 2 12.73 -44.16 26.44
N ILE A 3 11.96 -45.19 26.09
CA ILE A 3 11.57 -45.46 24.68
C ILE A 3 10.27 -44.72 24.29
N ARG A 4 9.31 -44.59 25.21
CA ARG A 4 8.05 -43.87 24.95
C ARG A 4 8.24 -42.37 24.74
N THR A 5 9.19 -41.76 25.43
CA THR A 5 9.52 -40.33 25.28
C THR A 5 10.23 -40.04 23.95
N PHE A 6 10.98 -41.00 23.41
CA PHE A 6 11.68 -40.87 22.12
C PHE A 6 10.72 -40.99 20.93
N LEU A 7 9.73 -41.88 21.02
CA LEU A 7 8.64 -42.00 20.03
C LEU A 7 7.72 -40.78 20.00
N ALA A 8 7.44 -40.17 21.15
CA ALA A 8 6.69 -38.92 21.21
C ALA A 8 7.43 -37.75 20.55
N LEU A 9 8.77 -37.69 20.71
CA LEU A 9 9.60 -36.66 20.06
C LEU A 9 9.66 -36.84 18.53
N LEU A 10 9.74 -38.07 18.04
CA LEU A 10 9.71 -38.40 16.60
C LEU A 10 8.33 -38.15 15.97
N ALA A 11 7.25 -38.39 16.70
CA ALA A 11 5.90 -38.04 16.27
C ALA A 11 5.71 -36.52 16.18
N THR A 12 6.25 -35.75 17.13
CA THR A 12 6.21 -34.28 17.07
C THR A 12 7.09 -33.70 15.96
N LEU A 13 8.26 -34.30 15.67
CA LEU A 13 9.09 -33.90 14.52
C LEU A 13 8.44 -34.28 13.18
N SER A 14 7.72 -35.41 13.10
CA SER A 14 6.95 -35.76 11.90
C SER A 14 5.81 -34.77 11.67
N ILE A 15 5.15 -34.29 12.72
CA ILE A 15 4.02 -33.35 12.59
C ILE A 15 4.49 -31.96 12.16
N THR A 16 5.63 -31.45 12.63
CA THR A 16 6.19 -30.18 12.13
C THR A 16 6.73 -30.27 10.71
N THR A 17 7.15 -31.45 10.25
CA THR A 17 7.60 -31.66 8.87
C THR A 17 6.44 -31.89 7.89
N THR A 18 5.23 -32.20 8.40
CA THR A 18 4.05 -32.56 7.57
C THR A 18 3.22 -31.35 7.10
N LEU A 19 3.50 -30.12 7.55
CA LEU A 19 2.76 -28.93 7.09
C LEU A 19 3.26 -28.35 5.74
N TYR A 20 4.36 -28.87 5.19
CA TYR A 20 4.69 -28.67 3.79
C TYR A 20 4.04 -29.78 2.97
N SER A 21 2.76 -29.57 2.64
CA SER A 21 2.00 -30.42 1.72
C SER A 21 2.88 -30.79 0.52
N GLN A 22 3.01 -32.09 0.22
CA GLN A 22 3.66 -32.52 -1.02
C GLN A 22 2.97 -31.80 -2.18
N ALA A 23 3.70 -30.92 -2.84
CA ALA A 23 3.14 -30.08 -3.88
C ALA A 23 2.54 -30.95 -4.98
N THR A 24 1.31 -30.64 -5.35
CA THR A 24 0.58 -31.40 -6.37
C THR A 24 1.10 -31.06 -7.77
N ALA A 25 0.49 -31.65 -8.81
CA ALA A 25 0.78 -31.25 -10.19
C ALA A 25 0.64 -29.72 -10.36
N PRO A 26 1.47 -29.10 -11.23
CA PRO A 26 1.38 -27.66 -11.49
C PRO A 26 -0.02 -27.22 -11.91
N ARG A 27 -0.47 -26.08 -11.38
CA ARG A 27 -1.79 -25.53 -11.69
C ARG A 27 -1.79 -24.93 -13.10
N PRO A 28 -2.87 -25.11 -13.88
CA PRO A 28 -2.94 -24.59 -15.24
C PRO A 28 -2.98 -23.06 -15.29
N VAL A 29 -3.63 -22.43 -14.31
CA VAL A 29 -3.69 -20.98 -14.14
C VAL A 29 -3.73 -20.67 -12.64
N THR A 30 -2.94 -19.69 -12.23
CA THR A 30 -2.98 -19.09 -10.89
C THR A 30 -3.26 -17.60 -11.03
N THR A 31 -4.14 -17.06 -10.19
CA THR A 31 -4.39 -15.62 -10.10
C THR A 31 -4.16 -15.13 -8.68
N VAL A 32 -3.34 -14.09 -8.53
CA VAL A 32 -3.08 -13.40 -7.27
C VAL A 32 -3.49 -11.95 -7.42
N ARG A 33 -4.13 -11.38 -6.40
CA ARG A 33 -4.56 -9.98 -6.42
C ARG A 33 -3.51 -9.13 -5.70
N GLY A 34 -2.78 -8.36 -6.48
CA GLY A 34 -1.87 -7.33 -6.00
C GLY A 34 -2.59 -6.00 -5.81
N LEU A 35 -2.00 -5.09 -5.05
CA LEU A 35 -2.51 -3.73 -4.89
C LEU A 35 -1.57 -2.70 -5.52
N VAL A 36 -2.13 -1.82 -6.33
CA VAL A 36 -1.40 -0.75 -7.02
C VAL A 36 -2.00 0.61 -6.67
N VAL A 37 -1.18 1.66 -6.77
CA VAL A 37 -1.65 3.05 -6.71
C VAL A 37 -1.64 3.61 -8.12
N ILE A 38 -2.77 4.17 -8.53
CA ILE A 38 -2.92 4.86 -9.81
C ILE A 38 -3.15 6.35 -9.56
N THR A 39 -2.64 7.20 -10.45
CA THR A 39 -2.93 8.63 -10.43
C THR A 39 -4.01 8.92 -11.47
N THR A 40 -5.13 9.47 -11.02
CA THR A 40 -6.23 9.89 -11.89
C THR A 40 -5.86 11.12 -12.73
N SER A 41 -6.64 11.42 -13.77
CA SER A 41 -6.47 12.62 -14.61
C SER A 41 -6.41 13.93 -13.81
N ASN A 42 -7.06 13.95 -12.65
CA ASN A 42 -7.16 15.13 -11.81
C ASN A 42 -5.99 15.25 -10.82
N GLY A 43 -5.01 14.34 -10.90
CA GLY A 43 -3.83 14.31 -10.03
C GLY A 43 -4.03 13.61 -8.69
N LEU A 44 -5.23 13.12 -8.40
CA LEU A 44 -5.52 12.36 -7.18
C LEU A 44 -5.01 10.94 -7.30
N GLN A 45 -4.45 10.41 -6.21
CA GLN A 45 -4.06 9.01 -6.11
C GLN A 45 -5.22 8.17 -5.59
N THR A 46 -5.40 6.98 -6.16
CA THR A 46 -6.33 5.97 -5.66
C THR A 46 -5.72 4.58 -5.79
N GLY A 47 -6.15 3.65 -4.95
CA GLY A 47 -5.76 2.26 -5.07
C GLY A 47 -6.63 1.51 -6.07
N LYS A 48 -6.08 0.42 -6.59
CA LYS A 48 -6.80 -0.54 -7.42
C LYS A 48 -6.27 -1.94 -7.17
N VAL A 49 -7.13 -2.95 -7.20
CA VAL A 49 -6.70 -4.35 -7.28
C VAL A 49 -6.24 -4.64 -8.70
N SER A 50 -5.04 -5.19 -8.84
CA SER A 50 -4.52 -5.69 -10.12
C SER A 50 -4.30 -7.18 -10.03
N GLU A 51 -4.85 -7.91 -10.99
CA GLU A 51 -4.64 -9.35 -11.07
C GLU A 51 -3.28 -9.66 -11.68
N ILE A 52 -2.53 -10.52 -11.00
CA ILE A 52 -1.28 -11.12 -11.43
C ILE A 52 -1.58 -12.56 -11.78
N ILE A 53 -1.51 -12.87 -13.07
CA ILE A 53 -1.88 -14.16 -13.64
C ILE A 53 -0.59 -14.90 -13.96
N ALA A 54 -0.42 -16.09 -13.38
CA ALA A 54 0.72 -16.97 -13.61
C ALA A 54 0.26 -18.27 -14.29
N VAL A 55 0.96 -18.66 -15.35
CA VAL A 55 0.67 -19.88 -16.13
C VAL A 55 1.96 -20.65 -16.39
N PRO A 56 1.96 -21.99 -16.21
CA PRO A 56 3.10 -22.80 -16.63
C PRO A 56 3.10 -22.93 -18.15
N VAL A 57 4.25 -22.66 -18.78
CA VAL A 57 4.43 -22.82 -20.22
C VAL A 57 4.60 -24.30 -20.54
N ARG A 58 3.87 -24.79 -21.54
CA ARG A 58 4.00 -26.17 -22.03
C ARG A 58 5.15 -26.26 -23.03
N GLY A 59 6.07 -27.19 -22.79
CA GLY A 59 7.25 -27.45 -23.65
C GLY A 59 8.56 -26.96 -23.01
N GLN A 60 9.61 -27.77 -23.09
CA GLN A 60 10.94 -27.36 -22.62
C GLN A 60 11.51 -26.31 -23.56
N VAL A 61 11.80 -25.12 -23.04
CA VAL A 61 12.70 -24.19 -23.73
C VAL A 61 14.04 -24.17 -23.00
N ARG A 62 15.00 -24.95 -23.49
CA ARG A 62 16.39 -24.89 -23.03
C ARG A 62 16.93 -23.48 -23.29
N GLY A 63 17.40 -22.79 -22.25
CA GLY A 63 18.11 -21.51 -22.37
C GLY A 63 17.27 -20.23 -22.18
N LEU A 64 15.96 -20.31 -21.89
CA LEU A 64 15.16 -19.13 -21.53
C LEU A 64 15.09 -18.90 -20.01
N PRO A 65 14.87 -17.64 -19.55
CA PRO A 65 14.51 -17.37 -18.17
C PRO A 65 13.26 -18.16 -17.80
N GLN A 66 13.37 -18.94 -16.73
CA GLN A 66 12.33 -19.88 -16.29
C GLN A 66 11.08 -19.17 -15.78
N VAL A 67 11.18 -17.89 -15.39
CA VAL A 67 10.02 -17.06 -15.08
C VAL A 67 10.11 -15.77 -15.88
N THR A 68 9.09 -15.49 -16.68
CA THR A 68 9.04 -14.32 -17.56
C THR A 68 7.86 -13.42 -17.21
N LEU A 69 8.10 -12.11 -17.08
CA LEU A 69 7.06 -11.11 -16.91
C LEU A 69 6.66 -10.54 -18.26
N ILE A 70 5.40 -10.70 -18.64
CA ILE A 70 4.80 -10.12 -19.83
C ILE A 70 4.08 -8.83 -19.45
N GLY A 71 4.57 -7.70 -19.97
CA GLY A 71 3.95 -6.39 -19.82
C GLY A 71 4.96 -5.26 -19.78
N ASN A 72 4.44 -4.03 -19.69
CA ASN A 72 5.23 -2.82 -19.58
C ASN A 72 5.74 -2.58 -18.15
N ALA A 73 6.67 -3.44 -17.71
CA ALA A 73 7.26 -3.39 -16.37
C ALA A 73 8.60 -2.65 -16.35
N GLY A 74 8.75 -1.72 -15.40
CA GLY A 74 9.99 -1.00 -15.16
C GLY A 74 11.10 -1.83 -14.49
N PRO A 75 12.30 -1.26 -14.30
CA PRO A 75 13.45 -1.97 -13.77
C PRO A 75 13.25 -2.49 -12.33
N THR A 76 12.63 -1.70 -11.45
CA THR A 76 12.41 -2.10 -10.05
C THR A 76 11.45 -3.30 -9.96
N MET A 77 10.39 -3.30 -10.76
CA MET A 77 9.45 -4.43 -10.84
C MET A 77 10.14 -5.72 -11.33
N LYS A 78 11.05 -5.60 -12.31
CA LYS A 78 11.84 -6.74 -12.80
C LYS A 78 12.77 -7.28 -11.71
N THR A 79 13.40 -6.40 -10.93
CA THR A 79 14.22 -6.80 -9.77
C THR A 79 13.37 -7.54 -8.73
N ALA A 80 12.19 -7.03 -8.39
CA ALA A 80 11.29 -7.70 -7.45
C ALA A 80 10.86 -9.09 -7.92
N LEU A 81 10.61 -9.28 -9.22
CA LEU A 81 10.36 -10.61 -9.77
C LEU A 81 11.58 -11.53 -9.62
N GLN A 82 12.79 -11.04 -9.88
CA GLN A 82 14.00 -11.84 -9.71
C GLN A 82 14.20 -12.29 -8.25
N GLU A 83 13.89 -11.43 -7.28
CA GLU A 83 13.93 -11.79 -5.86
C GLU A 83 12.87 -12.82 -5.52
N ALA A 84 11.63 -12.64 -5.98
CA ALA A 84 10.56 -13.62 -5.81
C ALA A 84 10.91 -15.00 -6.39
N VAL A 85 11.56 -15.04 -7.56
CA VAL A 85 12.06 -16.28 -8.17
C VAL A 85 13.13 -16.95 -7.32
N ARG A 86 14.05 -16.18 -6.73
CA ARG A 86 15.08 -16.72 -5.82
C ARG A 86 14.43 -17.33 -4.57
N VAL A 87 13.47 -16.65 -3.98
CA VAL A 87 12.71 -17.16 -2.82
C VAL A 87 11.97 -18.44 -3.19
N ALA A 88 11.23 -18.44 -4.30
CA ALA A 88 10.50 -19.63 -4.74
C ALA A 88 11.42 -20.83 -5.01
N ARG A 89 12.64 -20.60 -5.53
CA ARG A 89 13.65 -21.65 -5.72
C ARG A 89 14.20 -22.23 -4.42
N GLN A 90 14.33 -21.42 -3.37
CA GLN A 90 14.74 -21.92 -2.05
C GLN A 90 13.66 -22.84 -1.45
N ARG A 91 12.39 -22.55 -1.72
CA ARG A 91 11.23 -23.32 -1.27
C ARG A 91 10.95 -24.55 -2.14
N ASP A 92 11.27 -24.52 -3.43
CA ASP A 92 11.04 -25.61 -4.37
C ASP A 92 11.98 -25.53 -5.58
N GLU A 93 12.86 -26.52 -5.73
CA GLU A 93 13.80 -26.62 -6.86
C GLU A 93 13.10 -26.66 -8.22
N ARG A 94 11.82 -27.09 -8.28
CA ARG A 94 11.04 -27.08 -9.54
C ARG A 94 10.81 -25.67 -10.06
N ALA A 95 10.90 -24.63 -9.22
CA ALA A 95 10.91 -23.24 -9.66
C ALA A 95 12.12 -22.89 -10.53
N ALA A 96 13.17 -23.72 -10.50
CA ALA A 96 14.18 -23.71 -11.54
C ALA A 96 13.61 -24.41 -12.79
N SER A 97 13.35 -25.71 -12.79
CA SER A 97 12.99 -26.40 -14.05
C SER A 97 11.69 -25.96 -14.77
N THR A 98 10.76 -25.29 -14.09
CA THR A 98 9.42 -24.98 -14.62
C THR A 98 9.39 -23.61 -15.27
N ALA A 99 9.04 -23.56 -16.56
CA ALA A 99 8.77 -22.30 -17.26
C ALA A 99 7.42 -21.72 -16.83
N ILE A 100 7.40 -20.50 -16.29
CA ILE A 100 6.20 -19.79 -15.83
C ILE A 100 6.15 -18.42 -16.49
N GLU A 101 5.03 -18.11 -17.14
CA GLU A 101 4.72 -16.76 -17.60
C GLU A 101 3.83 -16.07 -16.60
N ILE A 102 4.22 -14.85 -16.21
CA ILE A 102 3.46 -13.98 -15.32
C ILE A 102 3.03 -12.76 -16.14
N SER A 103 1.77 -12.37 -16.04
CA SER A 103 1.28 -11.13 -16.64
C SER A 103 0.30 -10.42 -15.72
N PHE A 104 0.17 -9.12 -15.91
CA PHE A 104 -0.91 -8.36 -15.28
C PHE A 104 -2.16 -8.39 -16.17
N ASP A 105 -3.32 -8.21 -15.56
CA ASP A 105 -4.58 -7.88 -16.26
C ASP A 105 -4.41 -6.72 -17.26
N GLU A 106 -3.84 -5.59 -16.81
CA GLU A 106 -3.52 -4.44 -17.66
C GLU A 106 -2.07 -4.50 -18.16
N LYS A 107 -1.82 -5.21 -19.25
CA LYS A 107 -0.45 -5.48 -19.76
C LYS A 107 0.30 -4.25 -20.28
N TYR A 108 -0.43 -3.28 -20.83
CA TYR A 108 0.16 -2.15 -21.58
C TYR A 108 0.43 -0.93 -20.70
N SER A 109 -0.29 -0.78 -19.59
CA SER A 109 -0.08 0.30 -18.62
C SER A 109 1.31 0.17 -18.00
N PRO A 110 2.16 1.23 -18.00
CA PRO A 110 3.45 1.21 -17.34
C PRO A 110 3.29 0.91 -15.84
N LYS A 111 4.01 -0.10 -15.34
CA LYS A 111 4.02 -0.48 -13.92
C LYS A 111 5.45 -0.60 -13.42
N ASP A 112 5.77 0.05 -12.32
CA ASP A 112 7.08 -0.09 -11.68
C ASP A 112 7.00 0.00 -10.16
N GLY A 113 7.97 -0.61 -9.47
CA GLY A 113 8.06 -0.67 -8.01
C GLY A 113 8.11 -2.09 -7.45
N GLY A 114 8.65 -2.25 -6.23
CA GLY A 114 8.84 -3.57 -5.60
C GLY A 114 7.59 -4.17 -4.97
N SER A 115 6.47 -3.44 -4.93
CA SER A 115 5.33 -3.82 -4.07
C SER A 115 4.54 -5.07 -4.48
N ALA A 116 4.90 -5.70 -5.60
CA ALA A 116 4.35 -6.96 -6.07
C ALA A 116 5.24 -8.18 -5.72
N GLY A 117 6.40 -7.99 -5.09
CA GLY A 117 7.35 -9.07 -4.78
C GLY A 117 6.70 -10.25 -4.05
N THR A 118 5.95 -9.98 -2.98
CA THR A 118 5.22 -11.02 -2.23
C THR A 118 4.19 -11.73 -3.11
N ALA A 119 3.44 -10.97 -3.92
CA ALA A 119 2.42 -11.52 -4.81
C ALA A 119 3.03 -12.41 -5.91
N PHE A 120 4.19 -12.05 -6.45
CA PHE A 120 4.93 -12.89 -7.41
C PHE A 120 5.36 -14.21 -6.78
N THR A 121 5.92 -14.18 -5.56
CA THR A 121 6.33 -15.41 -4.87
C THR A 121 5.13 -16.33 -4.64
N LEU A 122 4.00 -15.79 -4.19
CA LEU A 122 2.75 -16.54 -4.01
C LEU A 122 2.25 -17.14 -5.34
N ALA A 123 2.30 -16.36 -6.42
CA ALA A 123 1.87 -16.81 -7.74
C ALA A 123 2.71 -18.00 -8.24
N ILE A 124 4.04 -17.94 -8.06
CA ILE A 124 4.96 -19.00 -8.46
C ILE A 124 4.70 -20.25 -7.62
N LEU A 125 4.67 -20.16 -6.30
CA LEU A 125 4.47 -21.31 -5.41
C LEU A 125 3.09 -21.96 -5.61
N SER A 126 2.03 -21.18 -5.77
CA SER A 126 0.70 -21.69 -6.11
C SER A 126 0.70 -22.40 -7.47
N THR A 127 1.38 -21.84 -8.47
CA THR A 127 1.52 -22.47 -9.81
C THR A 127 2.24 -23.81 -9.73
N LEU A 128 3.22 -23.94 -8.84
CA LEU A 128 3.92 -25.20 -8.56
C LEU A 128 3.08 -26.22 -7.76
N GLY A 129 1.86 -25.87 -7.37
CA GLY A 129 0.92 -26.79 -6.73
C GLY A 129 1.01 -26.86 -5.20
N HIS A 130 1.65 -25.88 -4.55
CA HIS A 130 1.74 -25.84 -3.08
C HIS A 130 0.41 -25.51 -2.41
N PHE A 131 -0.36 -24.59 -3.00
CA PHE A 131 -1.66 -24.18 -2.48
C PHE A 131 -2.55 -23.59 -3.58
N GLU A 132 -3.84 -23.40 -3.28
CA GLU A 132 -4.76 -22.60 -4.10
C GLU A 132 -4.97 -21.25 -3.44
N ILE A 133 -5.08 -20.19 -4.25
CA ILE A 133 -5.27 -18.82 -3.76
C ILE A 133 -6.76 -18.48 -3.77
N ALA A 134 -7.26 -18.00 -2.64
CA ALA A 134 -8.64 -17.55 -2.49
C ALA A 134 -8.92 -16.32 -3.35
N SER A 135 -10.14 -16.23 -3.89
CA SER A 135 -10.48 -15.18 -4.84
C SER A 135 -10.73 -13.80 -4.20
N ASP A 136 -10.91 -13.77 -2.89
CA ASP A 136 -11.32 -12.61 -2.10
C ASP A 136 -10.19 -12.03 -1.24
N CYS A 137 -8.95 -12.46 -1.49
CA CYS A 137 -7.76 -11.96 -0.84
C CYS A 137 -6.94 -11.07 -1.77
N ALA A 138 -6.38 -9.99 -1.25
CA ALA A 138 -5.35 -9.20 -1.92
C ALA A 138 -4.12 -9.02 -1.03
N VAL A 139 -2.95 -8.81 -1.62
CA VAL A 139 -1.69 -8.63 -0.90
C VAL A 139 -0.84 -7.51 -1.51
N THR A 140 -0.06 -6.85 -0.67
CA THR A 140 1.00 -5.93 -1.10
C THR A 140 2.20 -6.06 -0.18
N GLY A 141 3.38 -5.82 -0.74
CA GLY A 141 4.64 -5.95 -0.01
C GLY A 141 5.73 -6.43 -0.93
N ASP A 142 6.90 -5.83 -0.81
CA ASP A 142 8.10 -6.36 -1.46
C ASP A 142 8.62 -7.58 -0.67
N ILE A 143 9.45 -8.42 -1.28
CA ILE A 143 9.93 -9.66 -0.65
C ILE A 143 11.45 -9.71 -0.73
N THR A 144 12.12 -9.93 0.41
CA THR A 144 13.56 -10.18 0.41
C THR A 144 13.87 -11.68 0.35
N VAL A 145 15.11 -12.02 -0.06
CA VAL A 145 15.57 -13.41 -0.20
C VAL A 145 15.62 -14.20 1.12
N ASP A 146 15.49 -13.52 2.27
CA ASP A 146 15.27 -14.12 3.60
C ASP A 146 13.78 -14.22 3.96
N GLU A 147 12.90 -14.15 2.95
CA GLU A 147 11.46 -14.37 3.02
C GLU A 147 10.67 -13.37 3.88
N LYS A 148 11.25 -12.19 4.12
CA LYS A 148 10.59 -11.10 4.84
C LYS A 148 9.82 -10.19 3.89
N VAL A 149 8.60 -9.86 4.28
CA VAL A 149 7.77 -8.86 3.61
C VAL A 149 8.26 -7.48 4.01
N ARG A 150 8.54 -6.63 3.02
CA ARG A 150 9.10 -5.29 3.22
C ARG A 150 8.05 -4.19 3.04
N PRO A 151 8.24 -3.04 3.72
CA PRO A 151 7.44 -1.84 3.56
C PRO A 151 7.24 -1.43 2.10
N VAL A 152 6.07 -0.89 1.80
CA VAL A 152 5.74 -0.32 0.50
C VAL A 152 4.91 0.94 0.69
N GLY A 153 5.05 1.90 -0.23
CA GLY A 153 4.28 3.15 -0.19
C GLY A 153 2.80 2.96 -0.57
N GLY A 154 2.01 3.99 -0.24
CA GLY A 154 0.62 4.12 -0.65
C GLY A 154 -0.34 3.11 -0.02
N ILE A 155 -0.03 2.61 1.19
CA ILE A 155 -0.85 1.62 1.90
C ILE A 155 -2.30 2.08 2.04
N ARG A 156 -2.55 3.33 2.44
CA ARG A 156 -3.93 3.85 2.59
C ARG A 156 -4.73 3.71 1.30
N HIS A 157 -4.14 4.13 0.18
CA HIS A 157 -4.78 4.07 -1.13
C HIS A 157 -5.03 2.63 -1.55
N LYS A 158 -4.02 1.77 -1.38
CA LYS A 158 -4.09 0.34 -1.72
C LYS A 158 -5.20 -0.39 -0.95
N VAL A 159 -5.30 -0.17 0.36
CA VAL A 159 -6.36 -0.76 1.18
C VAL A 159 -7.72 -0.18 0.79
N HIS A 160 -7.80 1.11 0.49
CA HIS A 160 -9.04 1.72 0.01
C HIS A 160 -9.50 1.13 -1.33
N GLY A 161 -8.58 0.94 -2.28
CA GLY A 161 -8.86 0.25 -3.54
C GLY A 161 -9.33 -1.19 -3.34
N ALA A 162 -8.73 -1.91 -2.39
CA ALA A 162 -9.16 -3.25 -2.02
C ALA A 162 -10.59 -3.28 -1.44
N ALA A 163 -10.94 -2.29 -0.62
CA ALA A 163 -12.29 -2.13 -0.10
C ALA A 163 -13.31 -1.85 -1.22
N LEU A 164 -12.98 -0.97 -2.18
CA LEU A 164 -13.81 -0.69 -3.35
C LEU A 164 -14.05 -1.94 -4.22
N ASP A 165 -13.01 -2.76 -4.39
CA ASP A 165 -13.07 -4.03 -5.12
C ASP A 165 -13.61 -5.20 -4.27
N ARG A 166 -14.11 -4.92 -3.05
CA ARG A 166 -14.75 -5.86 -2.11
C ARG A 166 -13.87 -7.05 -1.73
N MET A 167 -12.56 -6.83 -1.64
CA MET A 167 -11.65 -7.81 -1.05
C MET A 167 -12.01 -8.01 0.42
N GLN A 168 -12.19 -9.27 0.83
CA GLN A 168 -12.53 -9.58 2.22
C GLN A 168 -11.30 -9.47 3.10
N ARG A 169 -10.14 -9.92 2.58
CA ARG A 169 -8.88 -10.03 3.33
C ARG A 169 -7.74 -9.35 2.59
N VAL A 170 -7.01 -8.48 3.28
CA VAL A 170 -5.91 -7.73 2.68
C VAL A 170 -4.64 -7.87 3.51
N GLY A 171 -3.58 -8.43 2.91
CA GLY A 171 -2.27 -8.55 3.52
C GLY A 171 -1.40 -7.32 3.24
N VAL A 172 -0.95 -6.65 4.29
CA VAL A 172 -0.07 -5.47 4.23
C VAL A 172 1.17 -5.65 5.09
N PRO A 173 2.32 -5.00 4.77
CA PRO A 173 3.51 -5.09 5.60
C PRO A 173 3.29 -4.54 7.02
N THR A 174 4.15 -4.92 7.97
CA THR A 174 3.98 -4.60 9.39
C THR A 174 4.03 -3.10 9.73
N ASN A 175 4.55 -2.23 8.85
CA ASN A 175 4.56 -0.78 9.07
C ASN A 175 3.24 -0.10 8.64
N ALA A 176 2.25 -0.85 8.16
CA ALA A 176 0.98 -0.32 7.67
C ALA A 176 0.10 0.36 8.73
N GLU A 177 0.39 0.19 10.02
CA GLU A 177 -0.38 0.82 11.11
C GLU A 177 -0.46 2.35 10.96
N THR A 178 0.68 3.02 10.77
CA THR A 178 0.73 4.49 10.69
C THR A 178 -0.05 5.02 9.48
N PRO A 179 0.19 4.55 8.24
CA PRO A 179 -0.61 4.99 7.08
C PRO A 179 -2.11 4.73 7.21
N LEU A 180 -2.52 3.66 7.90
CA LEU A 180 -3.93 3.36 8.12
C LEU A 180 -4.56 4.30 9.15
N LEU A 181 -3.86 4.60 10.24
CA LEU A 181 -4.31 5.59 11.22
C LEU A 181 -4.41 6.99 10.63
N ASP A 182 -3.47 7.38 9.76
CA ASP A 182 -3.56 8.62 8.99
C ASP A 182 -4.78 8.60 8.07
N GLY A 183 -5.05 7.48 7.40
CA GLY A 183 -6.26 7.28 6.61
C GLY A 183 -7.53 7.44 7.45
N VAL A 184 -7.55 6.96 8.69
CA VAL A 184 -8.67 7.16 9.62
C VAL A 184 -8.87 8.64 9.96
N LEU A 185 -7.79 9.40 10.12
CA LEU A 185 -7.85 10.84 10.38
C LEU A 185 -8.40 11.62 9.16
N LEU A 186 -8.07 11.18 7.94
CA LEU A 186 -8.49 11.83 6.70
C LEU A 186 -9.91 11.46 6.26
N ASP A 187 -10.23 10.16 6.29
CA ASP A 187 -11.40 9.59 5.62
C ASP A 187 -12.37 8.89 6.61
N GLY A 188 -12.01 8.82 7.89
CA GLY A 188 -12.79 8.14 8.92
C GLY A 188 -12.50 6.63 9.03
N THR A 189 -13.22 5.95 9.91
CA THR A 189 -12.95 4.53 10.26
C THR A 189 -13.48 3.52 9.25
N GLY A 190 -14.19 3.96 8.20
CA GLY A 190 -14.79 3.09 7.18
C GLY A 190 -13.81 2.09 6.58
N LEU A 191 -12.59 2.54 6.29
CA LEU A 191 -11.51 1.71 5.75
C LEU A 191 -11.20 0.47 6.59
N LEU A 192 -11.30 0.57 7.92
CA LEU A 192 -11.03 -0.53 8.84
C LEU A 192 -12.17 -1.54 8.91
N TRP A 193 -13.39 -1.13 8.53
CA TRP A 193 -14.58 -1.98 8.56
C TRP A 193 -14.86 -2.65 7.22
N GLU A 194 -14.64 -1.94 6.11
CA GLU A 194 -15.02 -2.42 4.77
C GLU A 194 -14.18 -3.61 4.31
N THR A 195 -12.90 -3.65 4.68
CA THR A 195 -11.97 -4.75 4.40
C THR A 195 -11.22 -5.17 5.66
N GLN A 196 -10.98 -6.47 5.81
CA GLN A 196 -10.21 -7.00 6.94
C GLN A 196 -8.72 -6.96 6.61
N VAL A 197 -7.98 -6.10 7.29
CA VAL A 197 -6.54 -5.90 7.04
C VAL A 197 -5.74 -6.77 8.00
N PHE A 198 -4.75 -7.48 7.46
CA PHE A 198 -3.82 -8.34 8.18
C PHE A 198 -2.39 -7.87 7.94
N SER A 199 -1.64 -7.74 9.03
CA SER A 199 -0.21 -7.49 8.96
C SER A 199 0.51 -8.79 8.58
N ILE A 200 1.36 -8.74 7.56
CA ILE A 200 2.20 -9.85 7.12
C ILE A 200 3.68 -9.46 7.29
N ARG A 201 4.45 -10.30 7.99
CA ARG A 201 5.88 -10.10 8.24
C ARG A 201 6.72 -11.01 7.37
N THR A 202 6.25 -12.23 7.14
CA THR A 202 6.96 -13.26 6.38
C THR A 202 6.13 -13.76 5.20
N LEU A 203 6.79 -14.49 4.30
CA LEU A 203 6.10 -15.24 3.25
C LEU A 203 5.06 -16.22 3.82
N ASP A 204 5.35 -16.87 4.94
CA ASP A 204 4.41 -17.82 5.55
C ASP A 204 3.14 -17.12 6.07
N ASP A 205 3.24 -15.91 6.62
CA ASP A 205 2.07 -15.11 6.98
C ASP A 205 1.20 -14.80 5.74
N ALA A 206 1.86 -14.46 4.62
CA ALA A 206 1.18 -14.18 3.37
C ALA A 206 0.50 -15.44 2.78
N ILE A 207 1.19 -16.59 2.83
CA ILE A 207 0.63 -17.89 2.42
C ILE A 207 -0.59 -18.24 3.29
N ALA A 208 -0.47 -18.16 4.62
CA ALA A 208 -1.55 -18.48 5.54
C ALA A 208 -2.81 -17.62 5.29
N LEU A 209 -2.63 -16.36 4.89
CA LEU A 209 -3.71 -15.44 4.58
C LEU A 209 -4.43 -15.77 3.25
N VAL A 210 -3.69 -16.08 2.19
CA VAL A 210 -4.25 -16.17 0.83
C VAL A 210 -4.76 -17.56 0.46
N ARG A 211 -4.39 -18.59 1.21
CA ARG A 211 -4.78 -19.97 0.95
C ARG A 211 -6.29 -20.15 0.96
N LYS A 212 -6.84 -20.82 -0.06
CA LYS A 212 -8.26 -21.17 -0.14
C LYS A 212 -8.69 -22.13 0.98
N ASP A 213 -7.81 -23.04 1.35
CA ASP A 213 -7.93 -23.93 2.51
C ASP A 213 -7.40 -23.25 3.78
N SER A 214 -7.93 -22.05 4.09
CA SER A 214 -7.51 -21.25 5.23
C SER A 214 -7.65 -22.00 6.57
N ASP A 215 -6.77 -21.70 7.53
CA ASP A 215 -6.83 -22.24 8.89
C ASP A 215 -8.20 -21.93 9.54
N ALA A 216 -8.75 -22.89 10.29
CA ALA A 216 -10.03 -22.74 10.98
C ALA A 216 -10.06 -21.53 11.93
N LYS A 217 -8.94 -21.21 12.59
CA LYS A 217 -8.80 -20.03 13.45
C LYS A 217 -8.91 -18.73 12.66
N LEU A 218 -8.30 -18.67 11.47
CA LEU A 218 -8.40 -17.50 10.60
C LEU A 218 -9.84 -17.30 10.13
N LEU A 219 -10.51 -18.37 9.71
CA LEU A 219 -11.92 -18.31 9.29
C LEU A 219 -12.85 -17.89 10.45
N GLU A 220 -12.62 -18.42 11.66
CA GLU A 220 -13.36 -18.01 12.86
C GLU A 220 -13.12 -16.53 13.19
N ALA A 221 -11.87 -16.06 13.14
CA ALA A 221 -11.52 -14.66 13.35
C ALA A 221 -12.25 -13.75 12.34
N CYS A 222 -12.21 -14.09 11.05
CA CYS A 222 -12.87 -13.29 10.01
C CYS A 222 -14.39 -13.22 10.23
N LYS A 223 -15.01 -14.35 10.61
CA LYS A 223 -16.44 -14.41 10.90
C LYS A 223 -16.81 -13.54 12.11
N LEU A 224 -16.06 -13.65 13.20
CA LEU A 224 -16.29 -12.84 14.40
C LEU A 224 -16.13 -11.34 14.11
N PHE A 225 -15.13 -10.99 13.28
CA PHE A 225 -14.94 -9.61 12.85
C PHE A 225 -16.14 -9.10 12.03
N ASP A 226 -16.67 -9.91 11.11
CA ASP A 226 -17.87 -9.55 10.32
C ASP A 226 -19.11 -9.32 11.19
N GLU A 227 -19.30 -10.12 12.24
CA GLU A 227 -20.38 -9.91 13.20
C GLU A 227 -20.22 -8.57 13.95
N VAL A 228 -18.99 -8.22 14.34
CA VAL A 228 -18.71 -6.91 14.97
C VAL A 228 -18.95 -5.78 13.97
N ARG A 229 -18.50 -5.93 12.72
CA ARG A 229 -18.74 -4.96 11.65
C ARG A 229 -20.23 -4.70 11.46
N GLN A 230 -21.06 -5.73 11.38
CA GLN A 230 -22.52 -5.58 11.22
C GLN A 230 -23.16 -4.80 12.37
N ALA A 231 -22.67 -4.99 13.59
CA ALA A 231 -23.18 -4.29 14.77
C ALA A 231 -22.64 -2.85 14.92
N MET A 232 -21.40 -2.59 14.47
CA MET A 232 -20.64 -1.40 14.85
C MET A 232 -20.30 -0.45 13.70
N ALA A 233 -20.28 -0.89 12.44
CA ALA A 233 -19.71 -0.10 11.33
C ALA A 233 -20.43 1.24 11.07
N LYS A 234 -21.70 1.37 11.47
CA LYS A 234 -22.49 2.61 11.35
C LYS A 234 -22.48 3.47 12.61
N ARG A 235 -21.83 3.01 13.69
CA ARG A 235 -21.75 3.70 14.97
C ARG A 235 -20.41 4.41 15.10
N PRO A 236 -20.30 5.47 15.92
CA PRO A 236 -19.01 6.05 16.26
C PRO A 236 -18.08 4.98 16.86
N VAL A 237 -16.80 5.00 16.48
CA VAL A 237 -15.83 3.99 16.96
C VAL A 237 -15.68 4.00 18.49
N GLY A 238 -15.93 5.15 19.13
CA GLY A 238 -15.92 5.26 20.60
C GLY A 238 -16.98 4.40 21.29
N ASP A 239 -18.10 4.09 20.63
CA ASP A 239 -19.13 3.21 21.17
C ASP A 239 -18.60 1.79 21.41
N LEU A 240 -17.56 1.38 20.67
CA LEU A 240 -16.94 0.05 20.81
C LEU A 240 -16.38 -0.17 22.21
N ALA A 241 -15.92 0.88 22.89
CA ALA A 241 -15.45 0.78 24.27
C ALA A 241 -16.59 0.49 25.27
N THR A 242 -17.82 0.88 24.93
CA THR A 242 -19.01 0.68 25.78
C THR A 242 -19.79 -0.59 25.43
N ASP A 243 -19.60 -1.13 24.23
CA ASP A 243 -20.26 -2.36 23.77
C ASP A 243 -19.45 -3.61 24.17
N ALA A 244 -19.75 -4.14 25.35
CA ALA A 244 -19.04 -5.29 25.91
C ALA A 244 -19.09 -6.54 25.00
N ALA A 245 -20.17 -6.72 24.23
CA ALA A 245 -20.31 -7.84 23.32
C ALA A 245 -19.39 -7.70 22.11
N ALA A 246 -19.36 -6.53 21.47
CA ALA A 246 -18.49 -6.22 20.36
C ALA A 246 -17.00 -6.27 20.78
N ALA A 247 -16.66 -5.67 21.93
CA ALA A 247 -15.30 -5.67 22.46
C ALA A 247 -14.80 -7.10 22.76
N LYS A 248 -15.64 -7.96 23.36
CA LYS A 248 -15.28 -9.36 23.63
C LYS A 248 -15.04 -10.15 22.35
N LYS A 249 -15.88 -9.95 21.32
CA LYS A 249 -15.66 -10.60 20.02
C LYS A 249 -14.37 -10.12 19.37
N LEU A 250 -14.08 -8.81 19.42
CA LEU A 250 -12.87 -8.26 18.82
C LEU A 250 -11.59 -8.71 19.57
N ALA A 251 -11.65 -8.85 20.89
CA ALA A 251 -10.57 -9.48 21.67
C ALA A 251 -10.36 -10.95 21.23
N ARG A 252 -11.44 -11.70 21.03
CA ARG A 252 -11.35 -13.08 20.51
C ARG A 252 -10.77 -13.15 19.10
N VAL A 253 -11.10 -12.19 18.23
CA VAL A 253 -10.48 -12.05 16.90
C VAL A 253 -8.95 -11.93 17.03
N LEU A 254 -8.47 -11.09 17.95
CA LEU A 254 -7.03 -10.90 18.18
C LEU A 254 -6.34 -12.10 18.83
N GLU A 255 -7.04 -12.91 19.62
CA GLU A 255 -6.51 -14.19 20.12
C GLU A 255 -6.31 -15.22 19.00
N LEU A 256 -7.27 -15.29 18.07
CA LEU A 256 -7.28 -16.24 16.96
C LEU A 256 -6.33 -15.82 15.83
N ALA A 257 -6.29 -14.52 15.52
CA ALA A 257 -5.45 -13.91 14.50
C ALA A 257 -4.76 -12.66 15.07
N PRO A 258 -3.62 -12.83 15.78
CA PRO A 258 -2.89 -11.71 16.40
C PRO A 258 -2.39 -10.64 15.41
N ASN A 259 -2.28 -11.00 14.14
CA ASN A 259 -1.89 -10.10 13.06
C ASN A 259 -3.08 -9.39 12.38
N HIS A 260 -4.31 -9.54 12.90
CA HIS A 260 -5.49 -8.85 12.37
C HIS A 260 -5.44 -7.36 12.71
N LEU A 261 -4.90 -6.57 11.79
CA LEU A 261 -4.59 -5.16 11.96
C LEU A 261 -5.86 -4.31 12.11
N SER A 262 -6.92 -4.53 11.31
CA SER A 262 -8.17 -3.76 11.49
C SER A 262 -8.73 -3.88 12.90
N ALA A 263 -8.78 -5.10 13.46
CA ALA A 263 -9.25 -5.33 14.82
C ALA A 263 -8.39 -4.63 15.87
N ALA A 264 -7.06 -4.71 15.72
CA ALA A 264 -6.12 -4.06 16.63
C ALA A 264 -6.29 -2.53 16.62
N LEU A 265 -6.41 -1.93 15.43
CA LEU A 265 -6.58 -0.48 15.28
C LEU A 265 -7.94 -0.01 15.80
N LEU A 266 -9.02 -0.74 15.54
CA LEU A 266 -10.35 -0.42 16.07
C LEU A 266 -10.39 -0.46 17.60
N MET A 267 -9.78 -1.47 18.22
CA MET A 267 -9.62 -1.51 19.68
C MET A 267 -8.84 -0.30 20.18
N LYS A 268 -7.68 0.01 19.57
CA LYS A 268 -6.84 1.15 19.93
C LYS A 268 -7.60 2.48 19.82
N LEU A 269 -8.36 2.68 18.76
CA LEU A 269 -9.18 3.87 18.52
C LEU A 269 -10.37 3.99 19.48
N SER A 270 -10.90 2.88 19.98
CA SER A 270 -11.99 2.90 20.95
C SER A 270 -11.55 3.37 22.33
N THR A 271 -10.32 3.05 22.73
CA THR A 271 -9.79 3.37 24.08
C THR A 271 -8.91 4.61 24.10
N GLY A 272 -8.34 5.00 22.96
CA GLY A 272 -7.36 6.07 22.84
C GLY A 272 -7.97 7.34 22.23
N LYS A 273 -7.35 8.48 22.53
CA LYS A 273 -7.58 9.70 21.75
C LYS A 273 -6.80 9.55 20.43
N PRO A 274 -7.44 9.55 19.25
CA PRO A 274 -6.72 9.49 17.98
C PRO A 274 -5.77 10.69 17.84
N SER A 275 -4.68 10.50 17.09
CA SER A 275 -3.77 11.62 16.78
C SER A 275 -4.53 12.71 16.04
N GLU A 276 -4.28 13.98 16.42
CA GLU A 276 -4.83 15.14 15.71
C GLU A 276 -3.97 15.52 14.50
N LYS A 277 -2.78 14.91 14.36
CA LYS A 277 -1.79 15.18 13.32
C LYS A 277 -1.45 13.91 12.53
N LEU A 278 -1.24 14.09 11.24
CA LEU A 278 -0.76 13.08 10.31
C LEU A 278 0.72 12.77 10.58
N SER A 279 1.13 11.57 10.18
CA SER A 279 2.56 11.23 10.08
C SER A 279 3.29 12.14 9.09
N LEU A 280 4.61 12.12 9.16
CA LEU A 280 5.46 12.97 8.33
C LEU A 280 5.38 12.57 6.86
N GLY A 281 5.42 11.27 6.57
CA GLY A 281 5.23 10.72 5.24
C GLY A 281 3.88 11.11 4.64
N THR A 282 2.79 10.85 5.37
CA THR A 282 1.44 11.21 4.87
C THR A 282 1.25 12.72 4.75
N SER A 283 1.84 13.52 5.63
CA SER A 283 1.79 14.99 5.53
C SER A 283 2.45 15.49 4.24
N LEU A 284 3.60 14.92 3.86
CA LEU A 284 4.25 15.25 2.58
C LEU A 284 3.42 14.81 1.39
N GLU A 285 2.82 13.62 1.43
CA GLU A 285 1.94 13.11 0.38
C GLU A 285 0.68 13.99 0.21
N GLU A 286 0.01 14.33 1.30
CA GLU A 286 -1.20 15.18 1.29
C GLU A 286 -0.89 16.59 0.80
N MET A 287 0.22 17.19 1.23
CA MET A 287 0.63 18.51 0.75
C MET A 287 1.03 18.47 -0.73
N ALA A 288 1.75 17.44 -1.18
CA ALA A 288 2.08 17.25 -2.59
C ALA A 288 0.82 17.02 -3.44
N GLY A 289 -0.15 16.26 -2.93
CA GLY A 289 -1.46 16.03 -3.54
C GLY A 289 -2.28 17.32 -3.66
N ALA A 290 -2.31 18.14 -2.59
CA ALA A 290 -2.98 19.44 -2.59
C ALA A 290 -2.41 20.39 -3.65
N LEU A 291 -1.10 20.36 -3.87
CA LEU A 291 -0.40 21.14 -4.90
C LEU A 291 -0.42 20.47 -6.30
N GLY A 292 -1.10 19.34 -6.46
CA GLY A 292 -1.02 18.49 -7.66
C GLY A 292 -1.36 19.21 -8.96
N LYS A 293 -2.33 20.14 -8.94
CA LYS A 293 -2.71 20.95 -10.12
C LYS A 293 -1.63 21.97 -10.51
N LEU A 294 -0.80 22.41 -9.56
CA LEU A 294 0.35 23.29 -9.81
C LEU A 294 1.66 22.51 -10.00
N ARG A 295 1.62 21.17 -9.96
CA ARG A 295 2.80 20.31 -10.16
C ARG A 295 3.56 20.61 -11.46
N PRO A 296 2.91 20.94 -12.60
CA PRO A 296 3.67 21.33 -13.78
C PRO A 296 4.51 22.59 -13.57
N LEU A 297 4.01 23.59 -12.84
CA LEU A 297 4.79 24.79 -12.49
C LEU A 297 5.97 24.47 -11.57
N LEU A 298 5.79 23.52 -10.66
CA LEU A 298 6.85 23.05 -9.76
C LEU A 298 7.96 22.30 -10.53
N LYS A 299 7.61 21.51 -11.56
CA LYS A 299 8.56 20.70 -12.34
C LYS A 299 9.22 21.46 -13.50
N TRP A 300 8.42 22.11 -14.34
CA TRP A 300 8.86 22.73 -15.60
C TRP A 300 9.27 24.20 -15.43
N GLY A 301 9.00 24.76 -14.26
CA GLY A 301 9.47 26.06 -13.86
C GLY A 301 8.93 27.18 -14.76
N ASP A 302 9.82 28.03 -15.27
CA ASP A 302 9.44 29.27 -15.97
C ASP A 302 8.76 29.00 -17.32
N TYR A 303 9.00 27.82 -17.89
CA TYR A 303 8.38 27.35 -19.13
C TYR A 303 6.85 27.22 -19.01
N ALA A 304 6.36 26.85 -17.82
CA ALA A 304 4.92 26.70 -17.55
C ALA A 304 4.27 27.99 -17.00
N MET A 305 5.07 29.02 -16.71
CA MET A 305 4.64 30.33 -16.21
C MET A 305 4.30 31.35 -17.32
N GLY A 306 4.58 31.03 -18.60
CA GLY A 306 4.36 31.93 -19.75
C GLY A 306 2.89 32.29 -20.04
N GLU A 307 2.65 33.03 -21.13
CA GLU A 307 1.31 33.54 -21.52
C GLU A 307 0.24 32.45 -21.69
N ASN A 308 0.62 31.24 -22.12
CA ASN A 308 -0.27 30.09 -22.30
C ASN A 308 -0.30 29.14 -21.10
N GLY A 309 -0.13 29.65 -19.87
CA GLY A 309 0.13 28.82 -18.70
C GLY A 309 -0.92 27.73 -18.41
N GLN A 310 -0.45 26.64 -17.80
CA GLN A 310 -1.16 25.35 -17.70
C GLN A 310 -2.19 25.26 -16.56
N PHE A 311 -2.70 26.37 -16.05
CA PHE A 311 -3.63 26.39 -14.92
C PHE A 311 -4.59 27.58 -15.00
N ASP A 312 -5.79 27.41 -14.44
CA ASP A 312 -6.85 28.41 -14.41
C ASP A 312 -7.32 28.73 -12.98
N GLN A 313 -8.35 29.58 -12.85
CA GLN A 313 -8.89 29.95 -11.54
C GLN A 313 -9.51 28.74 -10.80
N PRO A 314 -10.34 27.89 -11.45
CA PRO A 314 -10.83 26.64 -10.84
C PRO A 314 -9.72 25.74 -10.28
N ASP A 315 -8.58 25.62 -10.98
CA ASP A 315 -7.44 24.85 -10.49
C ASP A 315 -6.84 25.46 -9.21
N LEU A 316 -6.71 26.79 -9.13
CA LEU A 316 -6.23 27.47 -7.91
C LEU A 316 -7.22 27.34 -6.75
N ASP A 317 -8.52 27.51 -7.01
CA ASP A 317 -9.56 27.39 -5.99
C ASP A 317 -9.56 25.96 -5.40
N ALA A 318 -9.35 24.94 -6.25
CA ALA A 318 -9.21 23.55 -5.83
C ALA A 318 -7.97 23.34 -4.95
N VAL A 319 -6.82 23.93 -5.31
CA VAL A 319 -5.58 23.87 -4.54
C VAL A 319 -5.73 24.57 -3.19
N GLN A 320 -6.30 25.78 -3.16
CA GLN A 320 -6.54 26.52 -1.92
C GLN A 320 -7.48 25.75 -0.99
N LYS A 321 -8.57 25.17 -1.53
CA LYS A 321 -9.49 24.33 -0.77
C LYS A 321 -8.80 23.09 -0.21
N ALA A 322 -7.95 22.43 -0.99
CA ALA A 322 -7.19 21.27 -0.57
C ALA A 322 -6.19 21.63 0.54
N LEU A 323 -5.41 22.70 0.37
CA LEU A 323 -4.46 23.18 1.38
C LEU A 323 -5.17 23.55 2.69
N LYS A 324 -6.28 24.31 2.63
CA LYS A 324 -7.06 24.69 3.81
C LYS A 324 -7.57 23.46 4.59
N ARG A 325 -7.88 22.37 3.89
CA ARG A 325 -8.31 21.10 4.49
C ARG A 325 -7.16 20.37 5.17
N VAL A 326 -6.00 20.26 4.52
CA VAL A 326 -4.88 19.43 5.02
C VAL A 326 -3.98 20.18 6.00
N ARG A 327 -3.83 21.50 5.87
CA ARG A 327 -2.92 22.34 6.68
C ARG A 327 -3.05 22.12 8.19
N PRO A 328 -4.26 22.06 8.78
CA PRO A 328 -4.40 21.83 10.22
C PRO A 328 -3.94 20.45 10.68
N LEU A 329 -3.89 19.47 9.78
CA LEU A 329 -3.57 18.07 10.06
C LEU A 329 -2.09 17.75 9.87
N LEU A 330 -1.32 18.59 9.17
CA LEU A 330 0.09 18.30 8.86
C LEU A 330 0.96 18.17 10.13
N ASP A 331 1.94 17.28 10.06
CA ASP A 331 3.04 17.17 11.03
C ASP A 331 3.70 18.56 11.21
N PRO A 332 3.94 19.02 12.45
CA PRO A 332 4.54 20.34 12.72
C PRO A 332 5.87 20.60 12.00
N LYS A 333 6.63 19.54 11.65
CA LYS A 333 7.86 19.69 10.85
C LYS A 333 7.60 20.28 9.45
N LEU A 334 6.38 20.18 8.93
CA LEU A 334 5.99 20.79 7.67
C LEU A 334 5.45 22.22 7.82
N ASP A 335 5.40 22.83 9.01
CA ASP A 335 4.73 24.12 9.15
C ASP A 335 5.32 25.21 8.25
N GLN A 336 6.65 25.28 8.15
CA GLN A 336 7.33 26.22 7.25
C GLN A 336 7.07 25.90 5.77
N ALA A 337 7.07 24.61 5.40
CA ALA A 337 6.77 24.19 4.03
C ALA A 337 5.30 24.47 3.66
N GLY A 338 4.37 24.26 4.59
CA GLY A 338 2.95 24.57 4.42
C GLY A 338 2.70 26.06 4.26
N GLN A 339 3.35 26.91 5.05
CA GLN A 339 3.29 28.36 4.88
C GLN A 339 3.88 28.78 3.53
N ALA A 340 5.04 28.25 3.14
CA ALA A 340 5.64 28.51 1.84
C ALA A 340 4.74 28.07 0.68
N ALA A 341 3.97 26.99 0.85
CA ALA A 341 2.99 26.53 -0.13
C ALA A 341 1.80 27.51 -0.26
N GLU A 342 1.26 28.01 0.85
CA GLU A 342 0.20 29.03 0.84
C GLU A 342 0.67 30.34 0.17
N GLU A 343 1.88 30.80 0.51
CA GLU A 343 2.49 31.97 -0.12
C GLU A 343 2.72 31.76 -1.62
N TYR A 344 3.13 30.55 -2.03
CA TYR A 344 3.28 30.19 -3.44
C TYR A 344 1.96 30.21 -4.19
N VAL A 345 0.88 29.68 -3.61
CA VAL A 345 -0.45 29.69 -4.22
C VAL A 345 -0.98 31.13 -4.36
N ALA A 346 -0.75 31.98 -3.36
CA ALA A 346 -1.14 33.40 -3.42
C ALA A 346 -0.47 34.16 -4.58
N VAL A 347 0.83 33.93 -4.82
CA VAL A 347 1.51 34.56 -5.98
C VAL A 347 1.07 33.97 -7.31
N CYS A 348 0.68 32.68 -7.37
CA CYS A 348 0.08 32.09 -8.58
C CYS A 348 -1.27 32.73 -8.93
N GLU A 349 -2.07 33.11 -7.94
CA GLU A 349 -3.30 33.87 -8.13
C GLU A 349 -3.01 35.26 -8.71
N ALA A 350 -2.03 35.97 -8.14
CA ALA A 350 -1.58 37.26 -8.67
C ALA A 350 -1.07 37.15 -10.13
N LEU A 351 -0.40 36.04 -10.47
CA LEU A 351 0.04 35.77 -11.84
C LEU A 351 -1.13 35.57 -12.81
N LEU A 352 -2.19 34.84 -12.43
CA LEU A 352 -3.39 34.70 -13.26
C LEU A 352 -4.08 36.05 -13.52
N VAL A 353 -4.15 36.91 -12.50
CA VAL A 353 -4.69 38.26 -12.65
C VAL A 353 -3.82 39.07 -13.62
N ALA A 354 -2.50 39.04 -13.46
CA ALA A 354 -1.55 39.76 -14.32
C ALA A 354 -1.66 39.34 -15.80
N ARG A 355 -1.89 38.05 -16.08
CA ARG A 355 -2.13 37.54 -17.45
C ARG A 355 -3.37 38.18 -18.09
N LYS A 356 -4.43 38.44 -17.31
CA LYS A 356 -5.66 39.06 -17.81
C LYS A 356 -5.50 40.58 -18.06
N THR A 357 -4.63 41.25 -17.32
CA THR A 357 -4.46 42.71 -17.37
C THR A 357 -3.36 43.20 -18.33
N GLY A 358 -2.57 42.29 -18.92
CA GLY A 358 -1.52 42.60 -19.90
C GLY A 358 -0.10 42.73 -19.34
N ALA A 359 0.90 42.90 -20.23
CA ALA A 359 2.34 42.74 -19.95
C ALA A 359 2.93 43.60 -18.81
N ARG A 360 2.27 44.70 -18.43
CA ARG A 360 2.76 45.66 -17.43
C ARG A 360 2.50 45.14 -16.01
N GLY A 361 3.28 44.14 -15.60
CA GLY A 361 3.17 43.46 -14.29
C GLY A 361 3.48 41.96 -14.36
N MET A 362 3.35 41.38 -15.55
CA MET A 362 3.64 39.97 -15.85
C MET A 362 5.05 39.55 -15.39
N ARG A 363 6.08 40.34 -15.69
CA ARG A 363 7.47 40.04 -15.35
C ARG A 363 7.70 39.97 -13.83
N SER A 364 7.13 40.92 -13.10
CA SER A 364 7.24 40.98 -11.63
C SER A 364 6.44 39.85 -10.97
N ALA A 365 5.25 39.53 -11.48
CA ALA A 365 4.46 38.39 -10.99
C ALA A 365 5.14 37.04 -11.25
N MET A 366 5.80 36.88 -12.40
CA MET A 366 6.60 35.69 -12.71
C MET A 366 7.81 35.56 -11.78
N GLU A 367 8.50 36.67 -11.48
CA GLU A 367 9.64 36.69 -10.55
C GLU A 367 9.20 36.33 -9.13
N ALA A 368 8.13 36.95 -8.62
CA ALA A 368 7.56 36.61 -7.31
C ALA A 368 7.13 35.13 -7.22
N CYS A 369 6.49 34.61 -8.27
CA CYS A 369 6.15 33.20 -8.38
C CYS A 369 7.38 32.29 -8.35
N ARG A 370 8.47 32.69 -9.04
CA ARG A 370 9.73 31.94 -9.08
C ARG A 370 10.38 31.88 -7.70
N ASP A 371 10.40 33.00 -6.99
CA ASP A 371 11.02 33.12 -5.68
C ASP A 371 10.26 32.29 -4.65
N LYS A 372 8.92 32.38 -4.60
CA LYS A 372 8.12 31.57 -3.67
C LYS A 372 8.15 30.08 -4.00
N ARG A 373 8.20 29.71 -5.30
CA ARG A 373 8.43 28.32 -5.72
C ARG A 373 9.76 27.79 -5.21
N ASN A 374 10.83 28.58 -5.33
CA ASN A 374 12.16 28.19 -4.88
C ASN A 374 12.25 28.11 -3.35
N ALA A 375 11.58 29.03 -2.64
CA ALA A 375 11.46 28.97 -1.18
C ALA A 375 10.76 27.68 -0.73
N LEU A 376 9.61 27.34 -1.32
CA LEU A 376 8.91 26.07 -1.06
C LEU A 376 9.82 24.86 -1.32
N LYS A 377 10.52 24.83 -2.45
CA LYS A 377 11.48 23.75 -2.75
C LYS A 377 12.59 23.66 -1.71
N SER A 378 13.09 24.80 -1.23
CA SER A 378 14.14 24.85 -0.20
C SER A 378 13.62 24.28 1.13
N GLU A 379 12.42 24.66 1.57
CA GLU A 379 11.84 24.10 2.81
C GLU A 379 11.63 22.58 2.70
N LEU A 380 11.12 22.09 1.57
CA LEU A 380 10.99 20.64 1.33
C LEU A 380 12.34 19.92 1.34
N GLN A 381 13.37 20.53 0.78
CA GLN A 381 14.72 19.97 0.75
C GLN A 381 15.31 19.85 2.16
N LYS A 382 15.09 20.84 3.04
CA LYS A 382 15.56 20.78 4.44
C LYS A 382 14.99 19.56 5.17
N ILE A 383 13.72 19.25 4.95
CA ILE A 383 13.04 18.08 5.54
C ILE A 383 13.72 16.79 5.06
N THR A 384 13.99 16.65 3.77
CA THR A 384 14.65 15.45 3.21
C THR A 384 16.14 15.34 3.53
N ALA A 385 16.81 16.47 3.81
CA ALA A 385 18.24 16.51 4.12
C ALA A 385 18.53 16.20 5.59
N ASP A 386 17.54 16.33 6.47
CA ASP A 386 17.66 15.92 7.86
C ASP A 386 17.68 14.39 7.97
N LYS A 387 18.79 13.85 8.47
CA LYS A 387 19.02 12.40 8.53
C LYS A 387 17.99 11.69 9.41
N GLU A 388 17.63 12.29 10.54
CA GLU A 388 16.64 11.71 11.46
C GLU A 388 15.25 11.66 10.83
N THR A 389 14.86 12.73 10.12
CA THR A 389 13.62 12.80 9.35
C THR A 389 13.61 11.81 8.19
N PHE A 390 14.72 11.66 7.48
CA PHE A 390 14.84 10.69 6.39
C PHE A 390 14.71 9.25 6.90
N GLU A 391 15.34 8.92 8.03
CA GLU A 391 15.18 7.61 8.67
C GLU A 391 13.75 7.36 9.16
N LYS A 392 13.06 8.39 9.67
CA LYS A 392 11.64 8.31 10.04
C LYS A 392 10.77 8.04 8.81
N LEU A 393 11.01 8.74 7.70
CA LEU A 393 10.29 8.57 6.43
C LEU A 393 10.48 7.19 5.77
N ILE A 394 11.60 6.52 6.03
CA ILE A 394 11.83 5.15 5.53
C ILE A 394 11.05 4.11 6.38
N ARG A 395 10.80 4.43 7.65
CA ARG A 395 10.11 3.52 8.59
C ARG A 395 8.59 3.64 8.48
N GLU A 396 8.09 4.83 8.17
CA GLU A 396 6.70 5.11 7.79
C GLU A 396 6.42 4.56 6.38
#